data_AF-A0A847JVK3-F1
#
_entry.id   AF-A0A847JVK3-F1
#
_cell.length_a   1.000
_cell.length_b   1.000
_cell.length_c   1.000
_cell.angle_alpha   90.00
_cell.angle_beta   90.00
_cell.angle_gamma   90.00
#
_symmetry.space_group_name_H-M   'P 1'
#
loop_
_entity.id
_entity.type
_entity.pdbx_description
1 polymer ?
#
loop_
_entity_poly.entity_id
_entity_poly.type
_entity_poly.pdbx_seq_one_letter_code
_entity_poly.pdbx_strand_id
1 'polypeptide(L)'
;IYDTETDDWTVVDNTTNRDAAHGAGIGAAESVARANAEVLLTGNCGPKAMDALTRAGIRVVMGQEGTARDAVQRFLGSRTE
;
A
#
# COMPACT_ATOMS: atom_id res chain seq x y z
N ILE A 1 2.10 -3.59 6.97
CA ILE A 1 2.55 -4.60 5.99
C ILE A 1 2.09 -5.93 6.52
N TYR A 2 1.44 -6.73 5.69
CA TYR A 2 0.90 -8.04 6.08
C TYR A 2 1.53 -9.09 5.18
N ASP A 3 2.04 -10.15 5.79
CA ASP A 3 2.68 -11.26 5.10
C ASP A 3 1.69 -12.44 5.02
N THR A 4 1.33 -12.82 3.80
CA THR A 4 0.27 -13.82 3.58
C THR A 4 0.74 -15.26 3.80
N GLU A 5 2.06 -15.50 3.89
CA GLU A 5 2.64 -16.83 4.09
C GLU A 5 2.77 -17.17 5.57
N THR A 6 3.11 -16.16 6.38
CA THR A 6 3.37 -16.30 7.82
C THR A 6 2.21 -15.84 8.70
N ASP A 7 1.20 -15.18 8.12
CA ASP A 7 0.09 -14.53 8.84
C ASP A 7 0.55 -13.42 9.82
N ASP A 8 1.76 -12.88 9.61
CA ASP A 8 2.33 -11.82 10.44
C ASP A 8 2.06 -10.42 9.84
N TRP A 9 2.14 -9.40 10.70
CA TRP A 9 2.03 -8.02 10.26
C TRP A 9 2.99 -7.11 11.01
N THR A 10 3.55 -6.16 10.26
CA THR A 10 4.43 -5.11 10.78
C THR A 10 3.84 -3.74 10.49
N VAL A 11 3.96 -2.82 11.44
CA VAL A 11 3.58 -1.41 11.26
C VAL A 11 4.79 -0.61 10.81
N VAL A 12 4.60 0.17 9.75
CA VAL A 12 5.56 1.19 9.34
C VAL A 12 4.91 2.54 9.56
N ASP A 13 5.54 3.37 10.40
CA ASP A 13 5.08 4.73 10.63
C ASP A 13 5.25 5.57 9.36
N ASN A 14 4.19 6.30 9.01
CA ASN A 14 4.17 7.18 7.83
C ASN A 14 3.95 8.64 8.21
N THR A 15 4.17 9.01 9.48
CA THR A 15 3.90 10.36 10.02
C THR A 15 4.72 11.40 9.27
N THR A 16 5.99 11.10 8.98
CA THR A 16 6.85 11.98 8.17
C THR A 16 6.25 12.35 6.82
N ASN A 17 5.69 11.38 6.09
CA ASN A 17 5.05 11.66 4.80
C ASN A 17 3.67 12.31 4.97
N ARG A 18 2.92 11.95 6.01
CA ARG A 18 1.63 12.55 6.33
C ARG A 18 1.74 14.06 6.56
N ASP A 19 2.77 14.49 7.28
CA ASP A 19 3.01 15.89 7.64
C ASP A 19 3.85 16.64 6.59
N ALA A 20 4.27 15.97 5.51
CA ALA A 20 5.05 16.59 4.45
C ALA A 20 4.23 17.65 3.70
N ALA A 21 4.74 18.88 3.64
CA ALA A 21 4.10 19.99 2.92
C ALA A 21 3.86 19.67 1.43
N HIS A 22 4.76 18.89 0.82
CA HIS A 22 4.66 18.46 -0.57
C HIS A 22 5.31 17.07 -0.71
N GLY A 23 4.88 16.30 -1.71
CA GLY A 23 5.53 15.02 -2.06
C GLY A 23 5.18 13.84 -1.15
N ALA A 24 4.24 13.99 -0.22
CA ALA A 24 3.76 12.95 0.70
C ALA A 24 3.49 11.60 0.01
N GLY A 25 2.81 11.61 -1.14
CA GLY A 25 2.50 10.39 -1.88
C GLY A 25 3.71 9.69 -2.50
N ILE A 26 4.72 10.45 -2.94
CA ILE A 26 5.96 9.87 -3.49
C ILE A 26 6.77 9.24 -2.36
N GLY A 27 6.97 9.96 -1.25
CA GLY A 27 7.71 9.41 -0.12
C GLY A 27 7.03 8.19 0.49
N ALA A 28 5.69 8.16 0.54
CA ALA A 28 4.95 6.96 0.94
C ALA A 28 5.15 5.79 -0.05
N ALA A 29 5.14 6.06 -1.37
CA ALA A 29 5.42 5.05 -2.38
C ALA A 29 6.84 4.47 -2.25
N GLU A 30 7.84 5.33 -2.00
CA GLU A 30 9.21 4.89 -1.75
C GLU A 30 9.32 4.03 -0.49
N SER A 31 8.65 4.40 0.60
CA SER A 31 8.61 3.59 1.83
C SER A 31 8.02 2.19 1.57
N VAL A 32 6.94 2.10 0.79
CA VAL A 32 6.31 0.83 0.42
C VAL A 32 7.25 -0.02 -0.45
N ALA A 33 7.93 0.61 -1.42
CA ALA A 33 8.89 -0.08 -2.28
C ALA A 33 10.10 -0.62 -1.51
N ARG A 34 10.63 0.17 -0.56
CA ARG A 34 11.74 -0.27 0.31
C ARG A 34 11.37 -1.44 1.20
N ALA A 35 10.09 -1.58 1.53
CA ALA A 35 9.58 -2.68 2.30
C ALA A 35 9.31 -3.95 1.46
N ASN A 36 9.66 -3.95 0.17
CA ASN A 36 9.46 -5.06 -0.77
C ASN A 36 8.00 -5.55 -0.84
N ALA A 37 7.04 -4.63 -0.69
CA ALA A 37 5.64 -4.97 -0.82
C ALA A 37 5.27 -5.25 -2.29
N GLU A 38 4.60 -6.36 -2.55
CA GLU A 38 4.13 -6.71 -3.90
C GLU A 38 2.82 -5.99 -4.28
N VAL A 39 1.98 -5.70 -3.26
CA VAL A 39 0.66 -5.13 -3.42
C VAL A 39 0.43 -4.00 -2.42
N LEU A 40 -0.08 -2.87 -2.91
CA LEU A 40 -0.55 -1.75 -2.08
C LEU A 40 -2.08 -1.66 -2.13
N LEU A 41 -2.73 -1.86 -0.99
CA LEU A 41 -4.16 -1.63 -0.79
C LEU A 41 -4.38 -0.20 -0.27
N THR A 42 -5.12 0.62 -1.00
CA THR A 42 -5.38 2.02 -0.60
C THR A 42 -6.75 2.51 -1.04
N GLY A 43 -7.27 3.56 -0.40
CA GLY A 43 -8.48 4.24 -0.85
C GLY A 43 -8.23 5.01 -2.15
N ASN A 44 -7.29 5.95 -2.12
CA ASN A 44 -6.93 6.79 -3.26
C ASN A 44 -5.42 6.83 -3.47
N CYS A 45 -4.99 7.01 -4.73
CA CYS A 45 -3.59 7.15 -5.10
C CYS A 45 -3.45 8.22 -6.19
N GLY A 46 -2.67 9.28 -5.90
CA GLY A 46 -2.41 10.33 -6.88
C GLY A 46 -1.50 9.85 -8.02
N PRO A 47 -1.56 10.49 -9.20
CA PRO A 47 -0.88 10.01 -10.42
C PRO A 47 0.64 9.87 -10.27
N LYS A 48 1.27 10.75 -9.48
CA LYS A 48 2.71 10.71 -9.20
C LYS A 48 3.11 9.49 -8.36
N ALA A 49 2.35 9.21 -7.29
CA ALA A 49 2.59 8.04 -6.45
C ALA A 49 2.33 6.74 -7.21
N MET A 50 1.28 6.70 -8.02
CA MET A 50 0.95 5.57 -8.89
C MET A 50 2.09 5.25 -9.87
N ASP A 51 2.66 6.27 -10.54
CA ASP A 51 3.79 6.09 -11.44
C ASP A 51 5.02 5.51 -10.71
N ALA A 52 5.34 6.03 -9.53
CA ALA A 52 6.45 5.51 -8.71
C ALA A 52 6.23 4.04 -8.29
N LEU A 53 5.04 3.71 -7.81
CA LEU A 53 4.67 2.34 -7.40
C LEU A 53 4.71 1.36 -8.59
N THR A 54 4.18 1.79 -9.74
CA THR A 54 4.15 0.97 -10.96
C THR A 54 5.57 0.68 -11.46
N ARG A 55 6.46 1.68 -11.45
CA ARG A 55 7.88 1.50 -11.81
C ARG A 55 8.62 0.58 -10.84
N ALA A 56 8.21 0.55 -9.58
CA ALA A 56 8.73 -0.38 -8.58
C ALA A 56 8.13 -1.80 -8.69
N GLY A 57 7.24 -2.05 -9.66
CA GLY A 57 6.60 -3.36 -9.85
C GLY A 57 5.49 -3.67 -8.84
N ILE A 58 4.99 -2.66 -8.13
CA ILE A 58 4.01 -2.82 -7.05
C ILE A 58 2.61 -2.68 -7.61
N ARG A 59 1.76 -3.69 -7.40
CA ARG A 59 0.36 -3.64 -7.83
C ARG A 59 -0.44 -2.76 -6.87
N VAL A 60 -1.06 -1.72 -7.39
CA VAL A 60 -1.91 -0.82 -6.59
C VAL A 60 -3.37 -1.21 -6.77
N VAL A 61 -4.05 -1.49 -5.66
CA VAL A 61 -5.50 -1.73 -5.61
C VAL A 61 -6.15 -0.56 -4.88
N MET A 62 -6.93 0.22 -5.63
CA MET A 62 -7.63 1.40 -5.12
C MET A 62 -9.06 1.06 -4.67
N GLY A 63 -9.75 2.03 -4.06
CA GLY A 63 -11.14 1.86 -3.63
C GLY A 63 -11.31 1.03 -2.36
N GLN A 64 -10.24 0.90 -1.56
CA GLN A 64 -10.32 0.24 -0.27
C GLN A 64 -10.94 1.16 0.77
N GLU A 65 -11.84 0.62 1.57
CA GLU A 65 -12.58 1.34 2.61
C GLU A 65 -12.66 0.48 3.87
N GLY A 66 -12.92 1.10 5.03
CA GLY A 66 -13.02 0.38 6.30
C GLY A 66 -11.66 0.07 6.93
N THR A 67 -11.56 -1.11 7.56
CA THR A 67 -10.36 -1.50 8.33
C THR A 67 -9.31 -2.16 7.44
N ALA A 68 -8.03 -2.09 7.84
CA ALA A 68 -6.96 -2.78 7.12
C ALA A 68 -7.20 -4.30 7.00
N ARG A 69 -7.78 -4.92 8.04
CA ARG A 69 -8.13 -6.35 8.05
C ARG A 69 -9.17 -6.67 6.98
N ASP A 70 -10.22 -5.86 6.88
CA ASP A 70 -11.28 -6.05 5.89
C ASP A 70 -10.75 -5.87 4.45
N ALA A 71 -9.89 -4.88 4.20
CA ALA A 71 -9.24 -4.70 2.91
C ALA A 71 -8.38 -5.93 2.51
N VAL A 72 -7.59 -6.47 3.46
CA VAL A 72 -6.81 -7.70 3.24
C VAL A 72 -7.73 -8.89 2.94
N GLN A 73 -8.82 -9.05 3.70
CA GLN A 73 -9.78 -10.13 3.46
C GLN A 73 -10.46 -10.04 2.10
N ARG A 74 -10.84 -8.84 1.65
CA ARG A 74 -11.41 -8.63 0.30
C ARG A 74 -10.39 -8.95 -0.79
N PHE A 75 -9.13 -8.58 -0.58
CA PHE A 75 -8.06 -8.87 -1.54
C PHE A 75 -7.76 -10.38 -1.62
N LEU A 76 -7.68 -11.07 -0.49
CA LEU A 76 -7.44 -12.52 -0.47
C LEU A 76 -8.65 -13.33 -0.93
N GLY A 77 -9.87 -12.89 -0.56
CA GLY A 77 -11.12 -13.52 -0.97
C GLY A 77 -11.37 -13.43 -2.47
N SER A 78 -10.99 -12.31 -3.10
CA SER A 78 -11.07 -12.13 -4.56
C SER A 78 -9.98 -12.87 -5.35
N ARG A 79 -9.06 -13.58 -4.68
CA ARG A 79 -8.13 -14.54 -5.33
C ARG A 79 -8.80 -15.89 -5.67
N THR A 80 -10.10 -16.02 -5.42
CA THR A 80 -10.93 -17.17 -5.82
C THR A 80 -11.73 -16.80 -7.07
N GLU A 81 -11.08 -16.67 -8.22
CA GLU A 81 -11.71 -16.67 -9.57
C GLU A 81 -10.64 -16.81 -10.66
#